data_AF-A0A3D2MZX4-F1
#
_entry.id   AF-A0A3D2MZX4-F1
#
_cell.length_a   1.000
_cell.length_b   1.000
_cell.length_c   1.000
_cell.angle_alpha   90.00
_cell.angle_beta   90.00
_cell.angle_gamma   90.00
#
_symmetry.space_group_name_H-M   'P 1'
#
loop_
_entity.id
_entity.type
_entity.pdbx_description
1 polymer ?
#
loop_
_entity_poly.entity_id
_entity_poly.type
_entity_poly.pdbx_seq_one_letter_code
_entity_poly.pdbx_strand_id
1 'polypeptide(L)'
;MSAKQSTSSTFYPPVRTLMGPGPSDVSPRVLAASARPTIGHLDPLFVGLMDDVKRQLQYAFQTDNELTIPLSAPGSAGMEAAFVNLVECGDKVIVCQNGVFGGRMKENVERCGATPIMVMDRWGDPVDPEKLEAAIKAHPDAKVVAFVHAETSTGVRSDAQTLCHLAKSAGMLVIMDAVTSLAGI
;
A
#
# COMPACT_ATOMS: atom_id res chain seq x y z
N MET A 1 -20.30 21.28 50.43
CA MET A 1 -20.21 20.34 49.29
C MET A 1 -18.93 20.67 48.54
N SER A 2 -17.89 19.85 48.69
CA SER A 2 -16.59 20.08 48.04
C SER A 2 -16.57 19.37 46.69
N ALA A 3 -16.49 20.14 45.60
CA ALA A 3 -16.34 19.60 44.26
C ALA A 3 -14.95 18.99 44.14
N LYS A 4 -14.87 17.66 43.94
CA LYS A 4 -13.62 16.98 43.57
C LYS A 4 -13.17 17.50 42.21
N GLN A 5 -12.17 18.36 42.18
CA GLN A 5 -11.43 18.70 40.97
C GLN A 5 -10.76 17.42 40.44
N SER A 6 -11.26 16.92 39.31
CA SER A 6 -10.57 15.89 38.53
C SER A 6 -9.33 16.53 37.91
N THR A 7 -8.15 16.20 38.44
CA THR A 7 -6.88 16.57 37.82
C THR A 7 -6.65 15.66 36.62
N SER A 8 -7.10 16.08 35.44
CA SER A 8 -6.67 15.47 34.18
C SER A 8 -5.19 15.81 33.98
N SER A 9 -4.31 14.82 34.06
CA SER A 9 -2.91 14.99 33.67
C SER A 9 -2.79 14.87 32.15
N THR A 10 -2.01 15.76 31.54
CA THR A 10 -1.68 15.66 30.11
C THR A 10 -0.92 14.35 29.88
N PHE A 11 -1.37 13.57 28.90
CA PHE A 11 -0.69 12.34 28.50
C PHE A 11 0.59 12.69 27.73
N TYR A 12 1.74 12.27 28.27
CA TYR A 12 3.02 12.30 27.59
C TYR A 12 3.45 10.86 27.31
N PRO A 13 3.49 10.42 26.03
CA PRO A 13 3.91 9.06 25.72
C PRO A 13 5.37 8.87 26.13
N PRO A 14 5.72 7.71 26.71
CA PRO A 14 7.10 7.45 27.06
C PRO A 14 7.92 7.19 25.79
N VAL A 15 9.20 7.54 25.82
CA VAL A 15 10.12 7.22 24.72
C VAL A 15 10.28 5.70 24.61
N ARG A 16 10.17 5.19 23.38
CA ARG A 16 10.31 3.78 23.03
C ARG A 16 11.17 3.70 21.77
N THR A 17 11.90 2.60 21.63
CA THR A 17 12.59 2.24 20.39
C THR A 17 11.71 1.26 19.64
N LEU A 18 11.27 1.62 18.44
CA LEU A 18 10.31 0.84 17.66
C LEU A 18 11.03 -0.10 16.69
N MET A 19 11.24 -1.36 17.11
CA MET A 19 11.93 -2.42 16.34
C MET A 19 10.98 -3.48 15.79
N GLY A 20 9.67 -3.22 15.84
CA GLY A 20 8.65 -4.09 15.23
C GLY A 20 8.49 -3.81 13.73
N PRO A 21 7.51 -4.46 13.07
CA PRO A 21 7.22 -4.29 11.64
C PRO A 21 6.56 -2.94 11.28
N GLY A 22 6.41 -2.04 12.26
CA GLY A 22 5.80 -0.74 12.09
C GLY A 22 4.94 -0.32 13.29
N PRO A 23 4.72 0.99 13.49
CA PRO A 23 5.42 2.10 12.82
C PRO A 23 6.90 2.19 13.21
N SER A 24 7.72 2.89 12.43
CA SER A 24 9.11 3.20 12.78
C SER A 24 9.23 4.46 13.64
N ASP A 25 10.39 4.65 14.27
CA ASP A 25 10.70 5.93 14.91
C ASP A 25 10.66 7.07 13.88
N VAL A 26 10.07 8.21 14.27
CA VAL A 26 9.91 9.37 13.40
C VAL A 26 11.11 10.29 13.54
N SER A 27 11.72 10.69 12.43
CA SER A 27 12.83 11.65 12.44
C SER A 27 12.44 12.93 13.21
N PRO A 28 13.31 13.48 14.08
CA PRO A 28 13.05 14.74 14.79
C PRO A 28 12.67 15.89 13.85
N ARG A 29 13.22 15.91 12.62
CA ARG A 29 12.89 16.90 11.59
C ARG A 29 11.43 16.81 11.15
N VAL A 30 10.87 15.61 11.04
CA VAL A 30 9.47 15.37 10.66
C VAL A 30 8.54 15.75 11.81
N LEU A 31 8.88 15.36 13.05
CA LEU A 31 8.10 15.77 14.24
C LEU A 31 8.03 17.29 14.37
N ALA A 32 9.15 17.99 14.17
CA ALA A 32 9.19 19.45 14.20
C ALA A 32 8.37 20.08 13.07
N ALA A 33 8.25 19.42 11.90
CA ALA A 33 7.41 19.89 10.80
C ALA A 33 5.91 19.79 11.13
N SER A 34 5.47 18.71 11.79
CA SER A 34 4.08 18.51 12.19
C SER A 34 3.57 19.52 13.23
N ALA A 35 4.47 20.21 13.94
CA ALA A 35 4.13 21.22 14.93
C ALA A 35 4.01 22.65 14.36
N ARG A 36 4.20 22.84 13.05
CA ARG A 36 4.11 24.16 12.38
C ARG A 36 2.66 24.63 12.26
N PRO A 37 2.39 25.95 12.14
CA PRO A 37 1.05 26.48 11.93
C PRO A 37 0.37 25.91 10.67
N THR A 38 -0.96 25.78 10.73
CA THR A 38 -1.76 25.35 9.58
C THR A 38 -1.93 26.49 8.57
N ILE A 39 -2.09 26.12 7.30
CA ILE A 39 -2.48 27.01 6.21
C ILE A 39 -3.73 26.47 5.51
N GLY A 40 -4.43 27.30 4.74
CA GLY A 40 -5.61 26.86 4.00
C GLY A 40 -5.27 25.79 2.96
N HIS A 41 -6.13 24.80 2.78
CA HIS A 41 -5.92 23.69 1.82
C HIS A 41 -5.98 24.10 0.34
N LEU A 42 -6.42 25.33 0.05
CA LEU A 42 -6.37 25.95 -1.29
C LEU A 42 -5.42 27.16 -1.33
N ASP A 43 -4.66 27.40 -0.27
CA ASP A 43 -3.65 28.45 -0.24
C ASP A 43 -2.58 28.16 -1.31
N PRO A 44 -2.15 29.14 -2.12
CA PRO A 44 -1.11 28.92 -3.13
C PRO A 44 0.18 28.29 -2.59
N LEU A 45 0.54 28.57 -1.33
CA LEU A 45 1.68 27.94 -0.67
C LEU A 45 1.45 26.44 -0.42
N PHE A 46 0.22 26.04 -0.11
CA PHE A 46 -0.14 24.63 0.02
C PHE A 46 -0.11 23.91 -1.32
N VAL A 47 -0.62 24.56 -2.38
CA VAL A 47 -0.58 23.99 -3.74
C VAL A 47 0.87 23.75 -4.18
N GLY A 48 1.76 24.73 -3.98
CA GLY A 48 3.18 24.56 -4.27
C GLY A 48 3.84 23.44 -3.45
N LEU A 49 3.48 23.29 -2.18
CA LEU A 49 3.93 22.17 -1.35
C LEU A 49 3.46 20.82 -1.92
N MET A 50 2.21 20.72 -2.39
CA MET A 50 1.69 19.48 -2.99
C MET A 50 2.42 19.12 -4.29
N ASP A 51 2.80 20.11 -5.11
CA ASP A 51 3.63 19.91 -6.30
C ASP A 51 5.03 19.39 -5.93
N ASP A 52 5.63 19.91 -4.87
CA ASP A 52 6.92 19.43 -4.35
C ASP A 52 6.80 17.99 -3.86
N VAL A 53 5.74 17.66 -3.11
CA VAL A 53 5.46 16.30 -2.62
C VAL A 53 5.28 15.34 -3.78
N LYS A 54 4.55 15.71 -4.83
CA LYS A 54 4.40 14.91 -6.06
C LYS A 54 5.76 14.56 -6.66
N ARG A 55 6.65 15.55 -6.84
CA ARG A 55 8.00 15.31 -7.40
C ARG A 55 8.84 14.40 -6.50
N GLN A 56 8.72 14.54 -5.18
CA GLN A 56 9.40 13.66 -4.23
C GLN A 56 8.86 12.23 -4.26
N LEU A 57 7.55 12.05 -4.42
CA LEU A 57 6.94 10.72 -4.59
C LEU A 57 7.37 10.08 -5.91
N GLN A 58 7.39 10.84 -7.00
CA GLN A 58 7.89 10.38 -8.30
C GLN A 58 9.35 9.92 -8.21
N TYR A 59 10.20 10.69 -7.51
CA TYR A 59 11.56 10.26 -7.20
C TYR A 59 11.60 8.98 -6.34
N ALA A 60 10.81 8.91 -5.26
CA ALA A 60 10.81 7.73 -4.39
C ALA A 60 10.36 6.46 -5.12
N PHE A 61 9.36 6.57 -5.99
CA PHE A 61 8.85 5.47 -6.82
C PHE A 61 9.65 5.24 -8.11
N GLN A 62 10.60 6.10 -8.44
CA GLN A 62 11.32 6.09 -9.72
C GLN A 62 10.36 6.04 -10.92
N THR A 63 9.42 6.99 -10.96
CA THR A 63 8.39 7.06 -12.00
C THR A 63 8.19 8.48 -12.52
N ASP A 64 7.90 8.60 -13.82
CA ASP A 64 7.51 9.85 -14.46
C ASP A 64 5.96 10.01 -14.53
N ASN A 65 5.20 9.12 -13.89
CA ASN A 65 3.74 9.16 -13.94
C ASN A 65 3.19 10.49 -13.42
N GLU A 66 2.48 11.22 -14.28
CA GLU A 66 1.87 12.50 -13.91
C GLU A 66 0.82 12.33 -12.80
N LEU A 67 0.10 11.22 -12.78
CA LEU A 67 -0.84 10.88 -11.71
C LEU A 67 -0.10 10.21 -10.54
N THR A 68 0.69 11.00 -9.82
CA THR A 68 1.36 10.58 -8.58
C THR A 68 0.92 11.51 -7.46
N ILE A 69 0.15 10.99 -6.50
CA ILE A 69 -0.48 11.80 -5.44
C ILE A 69 -0.42 11.09 -4.08
N PRO A 70 -0.30 11.83 -2.97
CA PRO A 70 -0.52 11.28 -1.65
C PRO A 70 -2.02 11.09 -1.41
N LEU A 71 -2.39 10.01 -0.72
CA LEU A 71 -3.74 9.81 -0.20
C LEU A 71 -3.77 10.17 1.28
N SER A 72 -4.79 10.93 1.70
CA SER A 72 -5.00 11.31 3.11
C SER A 72 -5.57 10.15 3.93
N ALA A 73 -4.85 9.03 3.96
CA ALA A 73 -5.30 7.78 4.57
C ALA A 73 -4.11 6.86 4.91
N PRO A 74 -4.27 5.86 5.81
CA PRO A 74 -3.23 4.87 6.07
C PRO A 74 -2.99 3.95 4.86
N GLY A 75 -1.89 3.17 4.89
CA GLY A 75 -1.49 2.30 3.76
C GLY A 75 -2.59 1.34 3.28
N SER A 76 -3.37 0.75 4.18
CA SER A 76 -4.49 -0.13 3.80
C SER A 76 -5.56 0.57 2.94
N ALA A 77 -5.80 1.86 3.18
CA ALA A 77 -6.73 2.64 2.36
C ALA A 77 -6.12 3.01 1.00
N GLY A 78 -4.79 3.10 0.90
CA GLY A 78 -4.11 3.20 -0.39
C GLY A 78 -4.29 1.94 -1.24
N MET A 79 -4.22 0.76 -0.62
CA MET A 79 -4.56 -0.50 -1.27
C MET A 79 -6.02 -0.49 -1.74
N GLU A 80 -6.98 -0.19 -0.87
CA GLU A 80 -8.40 -0.12 -1.21
C GLU A 80 -8.67 0.85 -2.38
N ALA A 81 -8.07 2.04 -2.34
CA ALA A 81 -8.20 3.03 -3.41
C ALA A 81 -7.75 2.49 -4.77
N ALA A 82 -6.69 1.67 -4.83
CA ALA A 82 -6.25 1.04 -6.08
C ALA A 82 -7.31 0.07 -6.64
N PHE A 83 -7.90 -0.77 -5.78
CA PHE A 83 -8.93 -1.73 -6.22
C PHE A 83 -10.22 -1.02 -6.64
N VAL A 84 -10.75 -0.13 -5.82
CA VAL A 84 -12.04 0.54 -6.08
C VAL A 84 -12.01 1.41 -7.35
N ASN A 85 -10.85 1.91 -7.77
CA ASN A 85 -10.72 2.70 -8.99
C ASN A 85 -10.41 1.86 -10.25
N LEU A 86 -9.87 0.65 -10.12
CA LEU A 86 -9.42 -0.16 -11.26
C LEU A 86 -10.29 -1.39 -11.54
N VAL A 87 -11.10 -1.80 -10.57
CA VAL A 87 -11.89 -3.03 -10.60
C VAL A 87 -13.38 -2.69 -10.63
N GLU A 88 -14.09 -3.31 -11.57
CA GLU A 88 -15.54 -3.19 -11.76
C GLU A 88 -16.26 -4.47 -11.32
N CYS A 89 -17.55 -4.36 -11.06
CA CYS A 89 -18.38 -5.53 -10.73
C CYS A 89 -18.34 -6.54 -11.89
N GLY A 90 -18.08 -7.80 -11.58
CA GLY A 90 -17.95 -8.88 -12.56
C GLY A 90 -16.54 -9.09 -13.12
N ASP A 91 -15.58 -8.20 -12.88
CA ASP A 91 -14.19 -8.41 -13.27
C ASP A 91 -13.58 -9.63 -12.59
N LYS A 92 -12.56 -10.23 -13.23
CA LYS A 92 -11.69 -11.22 -12.59
C LYS A 92 -10.35 -10.60 -12.24
N VAL A 93 -9.86 -10.86 -11.03
CA VAL A 93 -8.57 -10.35 -10.53
C VAL A 93 -7.75 -11.52 -10.00
N ILE A 94 -6.56 -11.72 -10.54
CA ILE A 94 -5.62 -12.73 -10.02
C ILE A 94 -4.94 -12.14 -8.79
N VAL A 95 -5.07 -12.79 -7.64
CA VAL A 95 -4.50 -12.34 -6.37
C VAL A 95 -3.46 -13.35 -5.91
N CYS A 96 -2.20 -12.91 -5.81
CA CYS A 96 -1.12 -13.70 -5.25
C CYS A 96 -1.08 -13.54 -3.73
N GLN A 97 -1.15 -14.65 -3.00
CA GLN A 97 -1.17 -14.67 -1.54
C GLN A 97 -0.07 -15.58 -0.99
N ASN A 98 0.91 -14.97 -0.34
CA ASN A 98 1.97 -15.65 0.43
C ASN A 98 2.04 -15.17 1.90
N GLY A 99 0.98 -14.50 2.38
CA GLY A 99 0.86 -13.99 3.74
C GLY A 99 -0.49 -13.30 4.00
N VAL A 100 -0.51 -12.41 5.00
CA VAL A 100 -1.72 -11.70 5.45
C VAL A 100 -2.25 -10.73 4.39
N PHE A 101 -1.40 -9.96 3.70
CA PHE A 101 -1.87 -8.83 2.90
C PHE A 101 -2.49 -9.26 1.56
N GLY A 102 -2.08 -10.40 0.99
CA GLY A 102 -2.79 -11.01 -0.14
C GLY A 102 -4.24 -11.38 0.20
N GLY A 103 -4.52 -11.76 1.46
CA GLY A 103 -5.89 -11.97 1.93
C GLY A 103 -6.71 -10.68 1.97
N ARG A 104 -6.10 -9.55 2.34
CA ARG A 104 -6.75 -8.22 2.29
C ARG A 104 -7.03 -7.76 0.86
N MET A 105 -6.13 -8.04 -0.07
CA MET A 105 -6.36 -7.79 -1.50
C MET A 105 -7.57 -8.58 -2.01
N LYS A 106 -7.67 -9.87 -1.64
CA LYS A 106 -8.86 -10.70 -1.96
C LYS A 106 -10.14 -10.05 -1.43
N GLU A 107 -10.16 -9.62 -0.17
CA GLU A 107 -11.35 -8.95 0.41
C GLU A 107 -11.74 -7.68 -0.36
N ASN A 108 -10.77 -6.88 -0.83
CA ASN A 108 -11.05 -5.71 -1.66
C ASN A 108 -11.68 -6.09 -3.00
N VAL A 109 -11.19 -7.15 -3.66
CA VAL A 109 -11.77 -7.66 -4.91
C VAL A 109 -13.24 -8.08 -4.70
N GLU A 110 -13.51 -8.86 -3.66
CA GLU A 110 -14.88 -9.32 -3.34
C GLU A 110 -15.81 -8.13 -3.02
N ARG A 111 -15.33 -7.13 -2.29
CA ARG A 111 -16.09 -5.91 -1.96
C ARG A 111 -16.39 -5.04 -3.17
N CYS A 112 -15.56 -5.08 -4.21
CA CYS A 112 -15.83 -4.41 -5.49
C CYS A 112 -16.86 -5.17 -6.35
N GLY A 113 -17.33 -6.35 -5.92
CA GLY A 113 -18.22 -7.21 -6.72
C GLY A 113 -17.49 -7.99 -7.82
N ALA A 114 -16.17 -8.09 -7.73
CA ALA A 114 -15.32 -8.84 -8.65
C ALA A 114 -15.00 -10.25 -8.11
N THR A 115 -14.44 -11.09 -8.96
CA THR A 115 -14.07 -12.48 -8.64
C THR A 115 -12.56 -12.60 -8.44
N PRO A 116 -12.08 -12.90 -7.22
CA PRO A 116 -10.66 -13.17 -7.00
C PRO A 116 -10.29 -14.57 -7.48
N ILE A 117 -9.27 -14.66 -8.35
CA ILE A 117 -8.61 -15.89 -8.76
C ILE A 117 -7.35 -16.03 -7.91
N MET A 118 -7.36 -16.96 -6.96
CA MET A 118 -6.29 -17.05 -5.97
C MET A 118 -5.09 -17.87 -6.47
N VAL A 119 -3.90 -17.27 -6.41
CA VAL A 119 -2.61 -17.96 -6.50
C VAL A 119 -2.02 -18.01 -5.10
N MET A 120 -2.05 -19.19 -4.48
CA MET A 120 -1.64 -19.36 -3.08
C MET A 120 -0.28 -20.05 -2.99
N ASP A 121 0.61 -19.41 -2.24
CA ASP A 121 1.91 -19.93 -1.87
C ASP A 121 1.99 -20.17 -0.37
N ARG A 122 2.92 -21.03 0.03
CA ARG A 122 3.16 -21.29 1.44
C ARG A 122 3.67 -20.01 2.10
N TRP A 123 3.19 -19.73 3.30
CA TRP A 123 3.67 -18.59 4.06
C TRP A 123 5.16 -18.76 4.39
N GLY A 124 5.95 -17.75 4.04
CA GLY A 124 7.42 -17.81 4.11
C GLY A 124 8.11 -18.03 2.77
N ASP A 125 7.35 -18.39 1.72
CA ASP A 125 7.87 -18.49 0.35
C ASP A 125 7.46 -17.24 -0.47
N PRO A 126 8.27 -16.81 -1.46
CA PRO A 126 7.86 -15.75 -2.38
C PRO A 126 6.72 -16.23 -3.27
N VAL A 127 6.03 -15.30 -3.92
CA VAL A 127 5.06 -15.66 -4.97
C VAL A 127 5.77 -16.43 -6.07
N ASP A 128 5.22 -17.61 -6.41
CA ASP A 128 5.76 -18.48 -7.44
C ASP A 128 5.37 -17.96 -8.85
N PRO A 129 6.34 -17.53 -9.69
CA PRO A 129 6.05 -17.04 -11.03
C PRO A 129 5.38 -18.07 -11.94
N GLU A 130 5.68 -19.37 -11.78
CA GLU A 130 5.11 -20.42 -12.62
C GLU A 130 3.62 -20.60 -12.30
N LYS A 131 3.24 -20.52 -11.02
CA LYS A 131 1.83 -20.56 -10.62
C LYS A 131 1.07 -19.34 -11.10
N LEU A 132 1.68 -18.15 -11.04
CA LEU A 132 1.08 -16.95 -11.62
C LEU A 132 0.88 -17.10 -13.13
N GLU A 133 1.90 -17.58 -13.85
CA GLU A 133 1.80 -17.79 -15.30
C GLU A 133 0.70 -18.81 -15.65
N ALA A 134 0.59 -19.90 -14.90
CA ALA A 134 -0.48 -20.88 -15.06
C ALA A 134 -1.88 -20.26 -14.84
N ALA A 135 -2.04 -19.43 -13.81
CA ALA A 135 -3.29 -18.73 -13.54
C ALA A 135 -3.65 -17.72 -14.64
N ILE A 136 -2.68 -16.96 -15.15
CA ILE A 136 -2.85 -16.04 -16.28
C ILE A 136 -3.33 -16.80 -17.53
N LYS A 137 -2.73 -17.96 -17.84
CA LYS A 137 -3.12 -18.80 -18.98
C LYS A 137 -4.53 -19.39 -18.82
N ALA A 138 -4.92 -19.76 -17.60
CA ALA A 138 -6.23 -20.32 -17.32
C ALA A 138 -7.34 -19.24 -17.29
N HIS A 139 -6.97 -17.99 -17.01
CA HIS A 139 -7.88 -16.85 -16.89
C HIS A 139 -7.42 -15.68 -17.77
N PRO A 140 -7.39 -15.84 -19.11
CA PRO A 140 -6.98 -14.77 -20.02
C PRO A 140 -7.95 -13.59 -20.01
N ASP A 141 -9.14 -13.76 -19.42
CA ASP A 141 -10.15 -12.72 -19.21
C ASP A 141 -9.99 -11.96 -17.87
N ALA A 142 -8.97 -12.26 -17.07
CA ALA A 142 -8.64 -11.47 -15.90
C ALA A 142 -8.09 -10.09 -16.29
N LYS A 143 -8.51 -9.06 -15.56
CA LYS A 143 -8.17 -7.65 -15.84
C LYS A 143 -6.92 -7.20 -15.09
N VAL A 144 -6.73 -7.73 -13.88
CA VAL A 144 -5.71 -7.27 -12.92
C VAL A 144 -4.98 -8.45 -12.31
N VAL A 145 -3.66 -8.32 -12.14
CA VAL A 145 -2.84 -9.13 -11.23
C VAL A 145 -2.47 -8.29 -10.01
N ALA A 146 -2.69 -8.81 -8.81
CA ALA A 146 -2.38 -8.14 -7.56
C ALA A 146 -1.43 -8.97 -6.69
N PHE A 147 -0.36 -8.35 -6.17
CA PHE A 147 0.60 -9.02 -5.29
C PHE A 147 1.30 -8.05 -4.33
N VAL A 148 1.90 -8.60 -3.29
CA VAL A 148 2.66 -7.86 -2.28
C VAL A 148 4.16 -8.01 -2.58
N HIS A 149 4.88 -6.89 -2.69
CA HIS A 149 6.31 -6.89 -2.99
C HIS A 149 7.14 -7.38 -1.80
N ALA A 150 6.88 -6.84 -0.60
CA ALA A 150 7.46 -7.31 0.66
C ALA A 150 6.35 -7.69 1.64
N GLU A 151 6.16 -8.99 1.82
CA GLU A 151 5.11 -9.53 2.68
C GLU A 151 5.55 -9.48 4.15
N THR A 152 5.19 -8.39 4.82
CA THR A 152 5.62 -8.06 6.18
C THR A 152 5.27 -9.13 7.21
N SER A 153 4.19 -9.87 7.03
CA SER A 153 3.78 -10.92 7.99
C SER A 153 4.68 -12.15 7.95
N THR A 154 5.43 -12.34 6.85
CA THR A 154 6.33 -13.48 6.67
C THR A 154 7.79 -13.07 6.48
N GLY A 155 8.06 -11.78 6.24
CA GLY A 155 9.41 -11.25 6.01
C GLY A 155 9.96 -11.56 4.61
N VAL A 156 9.10 -11.85 3.64
CA VAL A 156 9.49 -12.35 2.32
C VAL A 156 9.37 -11.29 1.24
N ARG A 157 10.34 -11.25 0.33
CA ARG A 157 10.30 -10.43 -0.89
C ARG A 157 9.91 -11.27 -2.11
N SER A 158 8.88 -10.85 -2.83
CA SER A 158 8.49 -11.42 -4.13
C SER A 158 9.25 -10.76 -5.28
N ASP A 159 9.47 -11.47 -6.39
CA ASP A 159 10.15 -10.92 -7.58
C ASP A 159 9.21 -10.01 -8.39
N ALA A 160 9.15 -8.73 -8.02
CA ALA A 160 8.28 -7.76 -8.68
C ALA A 160 8.55 -7.64 -10.18
N GLN A 161 9.80 -7.74 -10.63
CA GLN A 161 10.15 -7.59 -12.05
C GLN A 161 9.53 -8.71 -12.88
N THR A 162 9.72 -9.96 -12.46
CA THR A 162 9.19 -11.13 -13.15
C THR A 162 7.66 -11.14 -13.13
N LEU A 163 7.04 -10.90 -11.97
CA LEU A 163 5.58 -10.92 -11.84
C LEU A 163 4.91 -9.80 -12.67
N CYS A 164 5.49 -8.60 -12.67
CA CYS A 164 5.00 -7.51 -13.52
C CYS A 164 5.14 -7.82 -15.01
N HIS A 165 6.25 -8.46 -15.41
CA HIS A 165 6.47 -8.83 -16.81
C HIS A 165 5.44 -9.84 -17.30
N LEU A 166 5.15 -10.88 -16.50
CA LEU A 166 4.13 -11.89 -16.82
C LEU A 166 2.74 -11.26 -17.02
N ALA A 167 2.30 -10.43 -16.06
CA ALA A 167 0.99 -9.77 -16.12
C ALA A 167 0.87 -8.83 -17.33
N LYS A 168 1.87 -7.96 -17.56
CA LYS A 168 1.87 -7.01 -18.67
C LYS A 168 1.93 -7.70 -20.03
N SER A 169 2.66 -8.80 -20.15
CA SER A 169 2.74 -9.59 -21.39
C SER A 169 1.40 -10.23 -21.74
N ALA A 170 0.54 -10.45 -20.75
CA ALA A 170 -0.83 -10.92 -20.94
C ALA A 170 -1.86 -9.78 -21.08
N GLY A 171 -1.43 -8.52 -21.13
CA GLY A 171 -2.31 -7.35 -21.26
C GLY A 171 -3.06 -6.98 -19.98
N MET A 172 -2.65 -7.49 -18.82
CA MET A 172 -3.29 -7.23 -17.52
C MET A 172 -2.66 -6.02 -16.82
N LEU A 173 -3.47 -5.29 -16.04
CA LEU A 173 -2.97 -4.28 -15.11
C LEU A 173 -2.30 -4.94 -13.90
N VAL A 174 -1.43 -4.20 -13.21
CA VAL A 174 -0.75 -4.68 -12.00
C VAL A 174 -1.05 -3.76 -10.83
N ILE A 175 -1.51 -4.33 -9.71
CA ILE A 175 -1.57 -3.68 -8.40
C ILE A 175 -0.48 -4.31 -7.52
N MET A 176 0.55 -3.54 -7.20
CA MET A 176 1.65 -3.99 -6.33
C MET A 176 1.62 -3.23 -5.00
N ASP A 177 1.51 -3.94 -3.89
CA ASP A 177 1.69 -3.35 -2.56
C ASP A 177 3.19 -3.23 -2.24
N ALA A 178 3.66 -2.00 -2.06
CA ALA A 178 5.03 -1.65 -1.73
C ALA A 178 5.19 -0.95 -0.36
N VAL A 179 4.18 -1.02 0.52
CA VAL A 179 4.14 -0.25 1.79
C VAL A 179 5.39 -0.47 2.66
N THR A 180 5.91 -1.70 2.70
CA THR A 180 7.08 -2.05 3.53
C THR A 180 8.37 -2.25 2.75
N SER A 181 8.33 -2.11 1.42
CA SER A 181 9.50 -2.27 0.55
C SER A 181 10.04 -0.95 0.01
N LEU A 182 9.19 0.06 -0.16
CA LEU A 182 9.57 1.30 -0.81
C LEU A 182 10.80 1.93 -0.12
N ALA A 183 11.82 2.26 -0.93
CA ALA A 183 13.12 2.80 -0.51
C ALA A 183 13.98 1.88 0.38
N GLY A 184 13.51 0.69 0.76
CA GLY A 184 14.21 -0.24 1.68
C GLY A 184 14.86 -1.44 1.00
N ILE A 185 14.44 -1.80 -0.22
CA ILE A 185 14.91 -2.98 -0.97
C ILE A 185 15.04 -2.72 -2.47
#